data_AF-A0A6A6AXI5-F1
#
_entry.id   AF-A0A6A6AXI5-F1
#
_cell.length_a   1.000
_cell.length_b   1.000
_cell.length_c   1.000
_cell.angle_alpha   90.00
_cell.angle_beta   90.00
_cell.angle_gamma   90.00
#
_symmetry.space_group_name_H-M   'P 1'
#
loop_
_entity.id
_entity.type
_entity.pdbx_description
1 polymer ?
#
loop_
_entity_poly.entity_id
_entity_poly.type
_entity_poly.pdbx_seq_one_letter_code
_entity_poly.pdbx_strand_id
1 'polypeptide(L)'
;MLLSFVQDALRRKYIVGALAIVTTLWLLYTFHTPPPIIDVKYGRVKDLQADSHFAIATFLSGQKDADPEAADYYFDAVRVLTYQLVHDEKTRIRNKKHVSFIVLVTKDVPLQKQQQLGKEGALVVPVDDIPLNWWISTGVTRWKDQFTKLRLFQMVEFSRILFIDADTFLTGPLDEIFDEPFTVRQPVRTKFELEHQLKGDEAPLPASYVFCARSDNALTGEREHPFPPAKTSIFSAGFWLAAPSLELFDVFVSVMQHYRRFDPHTMEQSLLNYVFRREGAMPWTELDYRWSATWPSEKDLDGGVVSLHEKLGMTGPEKLKKMWYDKWSDMDTFYKSRPVEEEFKMPSKSDIM
;
A
#
# COMPACT_ATOMS: atom_id res chain seq x y z
N MET A 1 -71.69 14.23 -3.60
CA MET A 1 -71.01 13.02 -4.11
C MET A 1 -70.04 13.33 -5.26
N LEU A 2 -70.44 14.10 -6.29
CA LEU A 2 -69.51 14.51 -7.37
C LEU A 2 -68.35 15.42 -6.93
N LEU A 3 -68.60 16.38 -6.02
CA LEU A 3 -67.58 17.31 -5.52
C LEU A 3 -66.43 16.63 -4.75
N SER A 4 -66.72 15.59 -3.96
CA SER A 4 -65.69 14.85 -3.21
C SER A 4 -64.81 14.00 -4.13
N PHE A 5 -65.40 13.40 -5.18
CA PHE A 5 -64.65 12.64 -6.19
C PHE A 5 -63.68 13.54 -6.99
N VAL A 6 -64.10 14.74 -7.35
CA VAL A 6 -63.25 15.71 -8.06
C VAL A 6 -62.12 16.21 -7.15
N GLN A 7 -62.39 16.46 -5.86
CA GLN A 7 -61.36 16.82 -4.89
C GLN A 7 -60.33 15.70 -4.65
N ASP A 8 -60.75 14.44 -4.55
CA ASP A 8 -59.83 13.31 -4.39
C ASP A 8 -58.99 13.05 -5.65
N ALA A 9 -59.59 13.20 -6.83
CA ALA A 9 -58.86 13.10 -8.10
C ALA A 9 -57.82 14.23 -8.26
N LEU A 10 -58.17 15.46 -7.86
CA LEU A 10 -57.23 16.59 -7.83
C LEU A 10 -56.12 16.36 -6.81
N ARG A 11 -56.44 15.91 -5.59
CA ARG A 11 -55.47 15.63 -4.53
C ARG A 11 -54.48 14.54 -4.93
N ARG A 12 -54.94 13.47 -5.60
CA ARG A 12 -54.06 12.44 -6.18
C ARG A 12 -53.12 12.99 -7.25
N LYS A 13 -53.59 13.88 -8.12
CA LYS A 13 -52.74 14.54 -9.14
C LYS A 13 -51.64 15.40 -8.49
N TYR A 14 -51.96 16.15 -7.45
CA TYR A 14 -50.97 16.93 -6.71
C TYR A 14 -49.94 16.05 -5.98
N ILE A 15 -50.36 14.93 -5.38
CA ILE A 15 -49.46 13.99 -4.73
C ILE A 15 -48.51 13.34 -5.74
N VAL A 16 -49.02 12.89 -6.89
CA VAL A 16 -48.20 12.31 -7.96
C VAL A 16 -47.23 13.34 -8.53
N GLY A 17 -47.68 14.58 -8.76
CA GLY A 17 -46.82 15.67 -9.22
C GLY A 17 -45.71 16.01 -8.21
N ALA A 18 -46.03 16.08 -6.93
CA ALA A 18 -45.04 16.30 -5.87
C ALA A 18 -44.03 15.15 -5.78
N LEU A 19 -44.48 13.90 -5.89
CA LEU A 19 -43.60 12.74 -5.85
C LEU A 19 -42.66 12.70 -7.07
N ALA A 20 -43.16 13.07 -8.26
CA ALA A 20 -42.35 13.21 -9.46
C ALA A 20 -41.30 14.31 -9.30
N ILE A 21 -41.67 15.49 -8.77
CA ILE A 21 -40.72 16.59 -8.51
C ILE A 21 -39.67 16.17 -7.49
N VAL A 22 -40.06 15.55 -6.37
CA VAL A 22 -39.11 15.08 -5.34
C VAL A 22 -38.19 14.01 -5.92
N THR A 23 -38.71 13.08 -6.73
CA THR A 23 -37.89 12.06 -7.39
C THR A 23 -36.95 12.68 -8.40
N THR A 24 -37.40 13.64 -9.22
CA THR A 24 -36.54 14.34 -10.18
C THR A 24 -35.49 15.19 -9.49
N LEU A 25 -35.83 15.92 -8.42
CA LEU A 25 -34.85 16.67 -7.62
C LEU A 25 -33.87 15.74 -6.91
N TRP A 26 -34.34 14.60 -6.40
CA TRP A 26 -33.49 13.56 -5.82
C TRP A 26 -32.55 12.97 -6.87
N LEU A 27 -33.04 12.66 -8.08
CA LEU A 27 -32.21 12.17 -9.19
C LEU A 27 -31.22 13.25 -9.62
N LEU A 28 -31.64 14.51 -9.79
CA LEU A 28 -30.75 15.62 -10.14
C LEU A 28 -29.69 15.81 -9.05
N TYR A 29 -30.04 15.77 -7.77
CA TYR A 29 -29.09 15.87 -6.68
C TYR A 29 -28.15 14.64 -6.61
N THR A 30 -28.68 13.44 -6.82
CA THR A 30 -27.91 12.18 -6.74
C THR A 30 -26.97 12.00 -7.94
N PHE A 31 -27.33 12.54 -9.10
CA PHE A 31 -26.54 12.45 -10.33
C PHE A 31 -25.80 13.74 -10.69
N HIS A 32 -25.96 14.82 -9.93
CA HIS A 32 -25.14 16.01 -10.10
C HIS A 32 -23.76 15.76 -9.48
N THR A 33 -22.80 15.46 -10.36
CA THR A 33 -21.40 15.40 -9.97
C THR A 33 -20.81 16.81 -10.13
N PRO A 34 -20.24 17.40 -9.06
CA PRO A 34 -19.53 18.66 -9.21
C PRO A 34 -18.38 18.49 -10.21
N PRO A 35 -17.99 19.56 -10.92
CA PRO A 35 -16.83 19.49 -11.81
C PRO A 35 -15.55 19.22 -11.01
N PRO A 36 -14.58 18.49 -11.58
CA PRO A 36 -13.30 18.25 -10.93
C PRO A 36 -12.53 19.56 -10.72
N ILE A 37 -11.92 19.69 -9.54
CA ILE A 37 -11.01 20.80 -9.24
C ILE A 37 -9.64 20.46 -9.82
N ILE A 38 -9.17 21.28 -10.77
CA ILE A 38 -7.86 21.13 -11.39
C ILE A 38 -6.97 22.28 -10.95
N ASP A 39 -5.88 21.95 -10.25
CA ASP A 39 -4.81 22.90 -9.93
C ASP A 39 -3.45 22.31 -10.31
N VAL A 40 -2.84 22.88 -11.35
CA VAL A 40 -1.52 22.46 -11.89
C VAL A 40 -0.34 22.78 -10.96
N LYS A 41 -0.59 23.43 -9.82
CA LYS A 41 0.41 23.74 -8.79
C LYS A 41 0.21 22.95 -7.50
N TYR A 42 -0.96 22.35 -7.31
CA TYR A 42 -1.31 21.60 -6.10
C TYR A 42 -0.50 20.31 -5.97
N GLY A 43 -0.10 19.91 -4.77
CA GLY A 43 0.52 18.61 -4.48
C GLY A 43 1.73 18.25 -5.35
N ARG A 44 2.66 19.19 -5.57
CA ARG A 44 3.88 18.88 -6.35
C ARG A 44 4.90 18.11 -5.51
N VAL A 45 5.27 16.93 -5.99
CA VAL A 45 6.39 16.16 -5.44
C VAL A 45 7.71 16.86 -5.71
N LYS A 46 8.57 16.94 -4.69
CA LYS A 46 9.91 17.53 -4.78
C LYS A 46 10.84 16.66 -5.64
N ASP A 47 11.69 17.33 -6.40
CA ASP A 47 12.81 16.69 -7.10
C ASP A 47 13.82 16.14 -6.10
N LEU A 48 14.50 15.05 -6.48
CA LEU A 48 15.53 14.44 -5.64
C LEU A 48 16.77 15.33 -5.57
N GLN A 49 17.35 15.45 -4.37
CA GLN A 49 18.57 16.18 -4.08
C GLN A 49 19.67 15.21 -3.61
N ALA A 50 20.91 15.70 -3.47
CA ALA A 50 22.03 14.87 -3.04
C ALA A 50 21.88 14.37 -1.59
N ASP A 51 21.12 15.10 -0.78
CA ASP A 51 20.76 14.78 0.61
C ASP A 51 19.36 14.19 0.73
N SER A 52 18.72 13.77 -0.38
CA SER A 52 17.43 13.08 -0.30
C SER A 52 17.54 11.82 0.57
N HIS A 53 16.58 11.69 1.48
CA HIS A 53 16.39 10.53 2.33
C HIS A 53 15.28 9.63 1.78
N PHE A 54 15.49 8.33 1.87
CA PHE A 54 14.60 7.29 1.39
C PHE A 54 14.27 6.32 2.53
N ALA A 55 13.18 5.58 2.38
CA ALA A 55 12.83 4.51 3.29
C ALA A 55 12.46 3.22 2.55
N ILE A 56 12.86 2.09 3.12
CA ILE A 56 12.22 0.80 2.89
C ILE A 56 11.28 0.58 4.07
N ALA A 57 10.02 0.30 3.81
CA ALA A 57 8.98 0.16 4.82
C ALA A 57 8.29 -1.19 4.73
N THR A 58 7.94 -1.76 5.88
CA THR A 58 6.99 -2.87 5.99
C THR A 58 5.93 -2.56 7.04
N PHE A 59 4.92 -3.40 7.16
CA PHE A 59 3.78 -3.18 8.03
C PHE A 59 3.46 -4.43 8.86
N LEU A 60 3.28 -4.23 10.17
CA LEU A 60 2.83 -5.24 11.11
C LEU A 60 1.55 -4.77 11.80
N SER A 61 0.48 -5.53 11.65
CA SER A 61 -0.78 -5.30 12.36
C SER A 61 -0.90 -6.21 13.57
N GLY A 62 -1.49 -5.69 14.64
CA GLY A 62 -1.94 -6.49 15.77
C GLY A 62 -3.14 -7.34 15.33
N GLN A 63 -3.16 -8.58 15.79
CA GLN A 63 -4.15 -9.56 15.34
C GLN A 63 -5.05 -9.97 16.50
N LYS A 64 -5.96 -9.09 16.91
CA LYS A 64 -6.91 -9.38 18.00
C LYS A 64 -7.85 -10.55 17.73
N ASP A 65 -8.18 -10.79 16.44
CA ASP A 65 -9.15 -11.80 16.01
C ASP A 65 -8.55 -12.90 15.11
N ALA A 66 -7.22 -12.96 14.96
CA ALA A 66 -6.61 -13.98 14.12
C ALA A 66 -6.16 -15.20 14.94
N ASP A 67 -5.95 -16.29 14.21
CA ASP A 67 -5.23 -17.46 14.71
C ASP A 67 -3.86 -17.02 15.27
N PRO A 68 -3.55 -17.32 16.55
CA PRO A 68 -2.24 -17.03 17.13
C PRO A 68 -1.06 -17.51 16.28
N GLU A 69 -1.18 -18.65 15.59
CA GLU A 69 -0.12 -19.16 14.72
C GLU A 69 0.13 -18.23 13.53
N ALA A 70 -0.93 -17.68 12.92
CA ALA A 70 -0.81 -16.70 11.85
C ALA A 70 -0.26 -15.36 12.36
N ALA A 71 -0.63 -14.95 13.58
CA ALA A 71 -0.14 -13.72 14.20
C ALA A 71 1.36 -13.79 14.52
N ASP A 72 1.82 -14.95 14.94
CA ASP A 72 3.24 -15.20 15.21
C ASP A 72 4.03 -15.35 13.91
N TYR A 73 3.44 -15.94 12.86
CA TYR A 73 4.07 -16.00 11.54
C TYR A 73 4.46 -14.63 10.99
N TYR A 74 3.55 -13.65 10.96
CA TYR A 74 3.91 -12.32 10.42
C TYR A 74 4.91 -11.59 11.32
N PHE A 75 4.85 -11.81 12.63
CA PHE A 75 5.87 -11.26 13.51
C PHE A 75 7.25 -11.83 13.17
N ASP A 76 7.37 -13.15 13.04
CA ASP A 76 8.62 -13.81 12.64
C ASP A 76 9.06 -13.39 11.24
N ALA A 77 8.12 -13.22 10.30
CA ALA A 77 8.42 -12.73 8.96
C ALA A 77 9.01 -11.32 8.98
N VAL A 78 8.46 -10.40 9.78
CA VAL A 78 9.04 -9.05 9.97
C VAL A 78 10.42 -9.12 10.63
N ARG A 79 10.65 -10.03 11.59
CA ARG A 79 11.97 -10.22 12.19
C ARG A 79 13.00 -10.72 11.17
N VAL A 80 12.63 -11.71 10.36
CA VAL A 80 13.47 -12.22 9.25
C VAL A 80 13.77 -11.11 8.26
N LEU A 81 12.77 -10.31 7.88
CA LEU A 81 12.94 -9.17 7.00
C LEU A 81 13.84 -8.09 7.59
N THR A 82 13.69 -7.79 8.88
CA THR A 82 14.57 -6.88 9.63
C THR A 82 16.01 -7.39 9.59
N TYR A 83 16.21 -8.68 9.86
CA TYR A 83 17.54 -9.28 9.78
C TYR A 83 18.17 -9.17 8.40
N GLN A 84 17.40 -9.48 7.34
CA GLN A 84 17.87 -9.35 5.96
C GLN A 84 18.29 -7.91 5.63
N LEU A 85 17.46 -6.91 5.97
CA LEU A 85 17.72 -5.52 5.61
C LEU A 85 18.78 -4.82 6.48
N VAL A 86 18.96 -5.25 7.73
CA VAL A 86 19.84 -4.57 8.68
C VAL A 86 21.20 -5.26 8.82
N HIS A 87 21.22 -6.59 8.84
CA HIS A 87 22.36 -7.39 9.33
C HIS A 87 22.97 -8.33 8.30
N ASP A 88 22.17 -9.00 7.48
CA ASP A 88 22.65 -10.01 6.53
C ASP A 88 23.56 -9.40 5.45
N GLU A 89 24.78 -9.91 5.31
CA GLU A 89 25.77 -9.37 4.37
C GLU A 89 25.29 -9.38 2.90
N LYS A 90 24.41 -10.31 2.54
CA LYS A 90 23.92 -10.46 1.16
C LYS A 90 22.80 -9.49 0.81
N THR A 91 21.98 -9.10 1.79
CA THR A 91 20.70 -8.40 1.57
C THR A 91 20.60 -7.06 2.30
N ARG A 92 21.51 -6.77 3.24
CA ARG A 92 21.47 -5.54 4.03
C ARG A 92 21.53 -4.29 3.16
N ILE A 93 20.82 -3.27 3.60
CA ILE A 93 20.92 -1.92 3.08
C ILE A 93 22.38 -1.47 3.15
N ARG A 94 22.92 -1.09 2.00
CA ARG A 94 24.32 -0.65 1.84
C ARG A 94 24.43 0.86 2.07
N ASN A 95 23.47 1.62 1.57
CA ASN A 95 23.43 3.08 1.69
C ASN A 95 22.69 3.55 2.97
N LYS A 96 23.16 3.12 4.15
CA LYS A 96 22.51 3.43 5.45
C LYS A 96 22.47 4.92 5.80
N LYS A 97 23.24 5.77 5.11
CA LYS A 97 23.21 7.22 5.31
C LYS A 97 21.94 7.86 4.72
N HIS A 98 21.43 7.29 3.63
CA HIS A 98 20.31 7.85 2.88
C HIS A 98 19.08 6.95 2.87
N VAL A 99 19.18 5.70 3.33
CA VAL A 99 18.07 4.73 3.33
C VAL A 99 17.83 4.18 4.73
N SER A 100 16.63 4.43 5.25
CA SER A 100 16.14 3.90 6.54
C SER A 100 15.26 2.67 6.33
N PHE A 101 15.25 1.74 7.29
CA PHE A 101 14.27 0.64 7.33
C PHE A 101 13.23 0.89 8.43
N ILE A 102 11.96 0.93 8.04
CA ILE A 102 10.84 1.31 8.89
C ILE A 102 9.84 0.16 9.01
N VAL A 103 9.36 -0.09 10.23
CA VAL A 103 8.23 -1.00 10.48
C VAL A 103 7.06 -0.18 11.01
N LEU A 104 6.02 -0.01 10.20
CA LEU A 104 4.76 0.58 10.66
C LEU A 104 4.03 -0.45 11.51
N VAL A 105 3.58 -0.02 12.69
CA VAL A 105 2.81 -0.89 13.60
C VAL A 105 1.48 -0.26 13.95
N THR A 106 0.42 -1.05 13.95
CA THR A 106 -0.86 -0.62 14.54
C THR A 106 -0.77 -0.60 16.07
N LYS A 107 -1.67 0.14 16.71
CA LYS A 107 -1.67 0.34 18.18
C LYS A 107 -1.83 -0.94 18.99
N ASP A 108 -2.39 -1.99 18.39
CA ASP A 108 -2.65 -3.26 19.03
C ASP A 108 -1.52 -4.28 18.89
N VAL A 109 -0.43 -3.95 18.19
CA VAL A 109 0.81 -4.74 18.27
C VAL A 109 1.36 -4.65 19.71
N PRO A 110 1.58 -5.77 20.41
CA PRO A 110 2.10 -5.74 21.78
C PRO A 110 3.41 -4.98 21.90
N LEU A 111 3.56 -4.18 22.97
CA LEU A 111 4.77 -3.38 23.21
C LEU A 111 6.05 -4.23 23.22
N GLN A 112 5.98 -5.46 23.74
CA GLN A 112 7.10 -6.40 23.73
C GLN A 112 7.57 -6.73 22.30
N LYS A 113 6.65 -6.95 21.36
CA LYS A 113 6.96 -7.21 19.95
C LYS A 113 7.58 -5.96 19.30
N GLN A 114 7.06 -4.76 19.61
CA GLN A 114 7.65 -3.50 19.14
C GLN A 114 9.07 -3.29 19.65
N GLN A 115 9.29 -3.50 20.96
CA GLN A 115 10.62 -3.37 21.58
C GLN A 115 11.61 -4.39 21.02
N GLN A 116 11.16 -5.62 20.74
CA GLN A 116 12.00 -6.64 20.12
C GLN A 116 12.49 -6.19 18.74
N LEU A 117 11.60 -5.73 17.87
CA LEU A 117 11.96 -5.22 16.53
C LEU A 117 12.93 -4.03 16.61
N GLY A 118 12.69 -3.13 17.56
CA GLY A 118 13.57 -2.01 17.84
C GLY A 118 14.99 -2.44 18.24
N LYS A 119 15.11 -3.41 19.15
CA LYS A 119 16.41 -4.01 19.53
C LYS A 119 17.10 -4.72 18.37
N GLU A 120 16.32 -5.26 17.45
CA GLU A 120 16.80 -5.91 16.23
C GLU A 120 17.21 -4.90 15.14
N GLY A 121 17.03 -3.60 15.37
CA GLY A 121 17.52 -2.52 14.51
C GLY A 121 16.49 -1.92 13.55
N ALA A 122 15.22 -2.28 13.69
CA ALA A 122 14.14 -1.64 12.93
C ALA A 122 13.73 -0.28 13.53
N LEU A 123 13.45 0.71 12.67
CA LEU A 123 12.75 1.93 13.09
C LEU A 123 11.24 1.64 13.20
N VAL A 124 10.78 1.35 14.41
CA VAL A 124 9.38 1.02 14.68
C VAL A 124 8.54 2.29 14.81
N VAL A 125 7.52 2.46 13.96
CA VAL A 125 6.67 3.65 13.90
C VAL A 125 5.21 3.26 14.16
N PRO A 126 4.70 3.52 15.38
CA PRO A 126 3.29 3.35 15.68
C PRO A 126 2.42 4.34 14.92
N VAL A 127 1.36 3.86 14.28
CA VAL A 127 0.42 4.69 13.50
C VAL A 127 -1.03 4.47 13.92
N ASP A 128 -1.84 5.49 13.67
CA ASP A 128 -3.29 5.42 13.85
C ASP A 128 -3.94 4.65 12.68
N ASP A 129 -4.92 3.81 13.00
CA ASP A 129 -5.77 3.17 12.00
C ASP A 129 -6.42 4.22 11.08
N ILE A 130 -6.70 3.82 9.84
CA ILE A 130 -7.47 4.64 8.92
C ILE A 130 -8.96 4.29 9.07
N PRO A 131 -9.83 5.26 9.39
CA PRO A 131 -11.26 5.02 9.47
C PRO A 131 -11.81 4.53 8.13
N LEU A 132 -12.47 3.37 8.13
CA LEU A 132 -13.11 2.82 6.94
C LEU A 132 -14.62 3.05 6.96
N ASN A 133 -15.18 3.31 5.78
CA ASN A 133 -16.63 3.38 5.61
C ASN A 133 -17.24 1.97 5.59
N TRP A 134 -18.50 1.87 6.01
CA TRP A 134 -19.22 0.60 6.20
C TRP A 134 -19.23 -0.33 4.97
N TRP A 135 -19.08 0.23 3.76
CA TRP A 135 -19.12 -0.51 2.50
C TRP A 135 -17.78 -1.13 2.12
N ILE A 136 -16.68 -0.68 2.73
CA ILE A 136 -15.34 -1.25 2.56
C ILE A 136 -15.26 -2.43 3.53
N SER A 137 -15.77 -3.56 3.07
CA SER A 137 -15.80 -4.80 3.83
C SER A 137 -15.61 -5.98 2.90
N THR A 138 -14.92 -6.98 3.40
CA THR A 138 -14.53 -8.17 2.66
C THR A 138 -14.86 -9.47 3.40
N GLY A 139 -15.65 -9.36 4.47
CA GLY A 139 -15.99 -10.49 5.35
C GLY A 139 -14.87 -10.92 6.31
N VAL A 140 -13.67 -10.34 6.22
CA VAL A 140 -12.54 -10.65 7.10
C VAL A 140 -12.10 -9.41 7.89
N THR A 141 -12.27 -9.44 9.21
CA THR A 141 -12.09 -8.27 10.11
C THR A 141 -10.69 -7.66 10.06
N ARG A 142 -9.63 -8.48 9.91
CA ARG A 142 -8.22 -8.04 9.87
C ARG A 142 -7.86 -7.23 8.62
N TRP A 143 -8.70 -7.25 7.59
CA TRP A 143 -8.39 -6.60 6.32
C TRP A 143 -8.51 -5.08 6.40
N LYS A 144 -9.19 -4.56 7.43
CA LYS A 144 -9.21 -3.12 7.70
C LYS A 144 -7.81 -2.55 7.92
N ASP A 145 -6.92 -3.35 8.53
CA ASP A 145 -5.60 -2.88 8.94
C ASP A 145 -4.66 -2.69 7.74
N GLN A 146 -4.95 -3.33 6.60
CA GLN A 146 -4.13 -3.17 5.40
C GLN A 146 -4.21 -1.75 4.83
N PHE A 147 -5.34 -1.04 5.01
CA PHE A 147 -5.44 0.36 4.64
C PHE A 147 -4.53 1.25 5.48
N THR A 148 -4.16 0.85 6.70
CA THR A 148 -3.24 1.62 7.56
C THR A 148 -1.86 1.80 6.92
N LYS A 149 -1.45 0.94 5.97
CA LYS A 149 -0.25 1.13 5.14
C LYS A 149 -0.22 2.50 4.43
N LEU A 150 -1.39 3.05 4.10
CA LEU A 150 -1.48 4.35 3.42
C LEU A 150 -0.95 5.51 4.28
N ARG A 151 -0.75 5.32 5.59
CA ARG A 151 -0.06 6.28 6.47
C ARG A 151 1.36 6.59 5.98
N LEU A 152 1.99 5.72 5.19
CA LEU A 152 3.28 5.99 4.52
C LEU A 152 3.24 7.24 3.64
N PHE A 153 2.10 7.59 3.04
CA PHE A 153 1.99 8.79 2.23
C PHE A 153 2.04 10.08 3.06
N GLN A 154 1.91 9.99 4.38
CA GLN A 154 2.03 11.13 5.29
C GLN A 154 3.47 11.36 5.77
N MET A 155 4.39 10.43 5.51
CA MET A 155 5.80 10.50 5.91
C MET A 155 6.62 11.34 4.92
N VAL A 156 6.25 12.61 4.79
CA VAL A 156 6.81 13.56 3.81
C VAL A 156 8.24 14.04 4.11
N GLU A 157 8.81 13.57 5.21
CA GLU A 157 10.25 13.62 5.49
C GLU A 157 11.07 12.76 4.52
N PHE A 158 10.49 11.67 3.98
CA PHE A 158 11.14 10.85 2.98
C PHE A 158 10.84 11.35 1.57
N SER A 159 11.87 11.38 0.73
CA SER A 159 11.74 11.70 -0.69
C SER A 159 11.05 10.56 -1.45
N ARG A 160 11.37 9.30 -1.13
CA ARG A 160 10.71 8.10 -1.68
C ARG A 160 10.64 7.02 -0.61
N ILE A 161 9.56 6.23 -0.67
CA ILE A 161 9.38 5.06 0.18
C ILE A 161 9.13 3.86 -0.73
N LEU A 162 9.93 2.80 -0.55
CA LEU A 162 9.62 1.45 -1.03
C LEU A 162 8.84 0.73 0.06
N PHE A 163 7.62 0.31 -0.22
CA PHE A 163 6.87 -0.60 0.63
C PHE A 163 7.04 -2.04 0.17
N ILE A 164 7.26 -2.94 1.12
CA ILE A 164 7.27 -4.39 0.94
C ILE A 164 6.44 -5.10 2.02
N ASP A 165 5.63 -6.07 1.63
CA ASP A 165 4.86 -6.88 2.59
C ASP A 165 5.78 -7.74 3.48
N ALA A 166 5.32 -8.02 4.70
CA ALA A 166 6.10 -8.69 5.74
C ALA A 166 6.57 -10.11 5.35
N ASP A 167 5.79 -10.80 4.53
CA ASP A 167 6.09 -12.13 3.96
C ASP A 167 6.92 -12.05 2.67
N THR A 168 7.77 -11.03 2.55
CA THR A 168 8.74 -10.91 1.47
C THR A 168 10.10 -11.51 1.86
N PHE A 169 10.63 -12.40 1.02
CA PHE A 169 11.98 -12.95 1.17
C PHE A 169 12.97 -12.27 0.23
N LEU A 170 14.16 -11.92 0.71
CA LEU A 170 15.16 -11.18 -0.08
C LEU A 170 16.28 -12.10 -0.55
N THR A 171 16.63 -11.99 -1.83
CA THR A 171 17.75 -12.72 -2.45
C THR A 171 18.96 -11.80 -2.69
N GLY A 172 18.77 -10.48 -2.59
CA GLY A 172 19.80 -9.46 -2.75
C GLY A 172 19.43 -8.12 -2.08
N PRO A 173 20.28 -7.09 -2.21
CA PRO A 173 20.04 -5.75 -1.67
C PRO A 173 18.92 -5.02 -2.43
N LEU A 174 18.05 -4.32 -1.69
CA LEU A 174 16.92 -3.57 -2.27
C LEU A 174 17.20 -2.07 -2.49
N ASP A 175 18.20 -1.50 -1.82
CA ASP A 175 18.43 -0.05 -1.79
C ASP A 175 18.87 0.53 -3.14
N GLU A 176 19.39 -0.29 -4.05
CA GLU A 176 19.70 0.10 -5.43
C GLU A 176 18.46 0.53 -6.24
N ILE A 177 17.23 0.23 -5.78
CA ILE A 177 16.01 0.63 -6.48
C ILE A 177 15.85 2.16 -6.55
N PHE A 178 16.38 2.89 -5.57
CA PHE A 178 16.30 4.35 -5.51
C PHE A 178 17.16 5.04 -6.57
N ASP A 179 18.07 4.29 -7.21
CA ASP A 179 18.92 4.78 -8.28
C ASP A 179 18.29 4.56 -9.68
N GLU A 180 17.13 3.91 -9.78
CA GLU A 180 16.47 3.70 -11.08
C GLU A 180 16.03 5.02 -11.73
N PRO A 181 16.62 5.39 -12.88
CA PRO A 181 16.64 6.79 -13.29
C PRO A 181 15.27 7.34 -13.72
N PHE A 182 14.54 6.63 -14.59
CA PHE A 182 13.37 7.23 -15.24
C PHE A 182 12.09 7.09 -14.42
N THR A 183 11.91 5.95 -13.76
CA THR A 183 10.66 5.58 -13.09
C THR A 183 10.61 6.08 -11.65
N VAL A 184 11.72 5.96 -10.93
CA VAL A 184 11.78 6.25 -9.49
C VAL A 184 12.21 7.70 -9.20
N ARG A 185 13.16 8.23 -9.97
CA ARG A 185 13.73 9.56 -9.66
C ARG A 185 12.89 10.72 -10.14
N GLN A 186 12.24 10.61 -11.31
CA GLN A 186 11.51 11.73 -11.92
C GLN A 186 10.02 11.70 -11.58
N PRO A 187 9.45 12.77 -10.98
CA PRO A 187 8.02 12.90 -10.82
C PRO A 187 7.29 12.93 -12.17
N VAL A 188 6.20 12.17 -12.28
CA VAL A 188 5.31 12.19 -13.43
C VAL A 188 4.25 13.24 -13.22
N ARG A 189 3.83 13.94 -14.29
CA ARG A 189 2.72 14.89 -14.25
C ARG A 189 1.39 14.15 -14.32
N THR A 190 0.44 14.59 -13.51
CA THR A 190 -0.95 14.11 -13.60
C THR A 190 -1.56 14.55 -14.92
N LYS A 191 -2.24 13.62 -15.60
CA LYS A 191 -2.86 13.82 -16.90
C LYS A 191 -4.21 14.52 -16.78
N PHE A 192 -4.19 15.80 -16.44
CA PHE A 192 -5.41 16.60 -16.30
C PHE A 192 -6.20 16.75 -17.61
N GLU A 193 -5.58 16.49 -18.76
CA GLU A 193 -6.26 16.40 -20.05
C GLU A 193 -7.29 15.25 -20.14
N LEU A 194 -7.19 14.26 -19.24
CA LEU A 194 -8.17 13.17 -19.13
C LEU A 194 -9.33 13.57 -18.20
N GLU A 195 -10.00 14.70 -18.48
CA GLU A 195 -11.05 15.26 -17.61
C GLU A 195 -12.15 14.25 -17.25
N HIS A 196 -12.53 13.36 -18.18
CA HIS A 196 -13.53 12.31 -17.94
C HIS A 196 -13.11 11.24 -16.91
N GLN A 197 -11.81 11.11 -16.64
CA GLN A 197 -11.26 10.24 -15.59
C GLN A 197 -11.23 10.92 -14.22
N LEU A 198 -11.31 12.25 -14.18
CA LEU A 198 -11.33 13.04 -12.96
C LEU A 198 -12.74 13.01 -12.35
N LYS A 199 -12.80 12.92 -11.03
CA LYS A 199 -14.05 12.83 -10.27
C LYS A 199 -14.15 14.05 -9.38
N GLY A 200 -15.10 14.94 -9.64
CA GLY A 200 -15.22 16.15 -8.83
C GLY A 200 -15.81 15.94 -7.46
N ASP A 201 -16.34 14.75 -7.18
CA ASP A 201 -16.72 14.34 -5.83
C ASP A 201 -15.55 13.78 -5.00
N GLU A 202 -14.37 13.56 -5.60
CA GLU A 202 -13.13 13.17 -4.91
C GLU A 202 -12.25 14.39 -4.61
N ALA A 203 -11.24 14.22 -3.76
CA ALA A 203 -10.26 15.27 -3.50
C ALA A 203 -9.46 15.62 -4.78
N PRO A 204 -8.98 16.87 -4.91
CA PRO A 204 -8.17 17.26 -6.06
C PRO A 204 -6.93 16.38 -6.20
N LEU A 205 -6.61 15.96 -7.43
CA LEU A 205 -5.39 15.18 -7.67
C LEU A 205 -4.15 16.08 -7.58
N PRO A 206 -3.02 15.58 -7.04
CA PRO A 206 -1.76 16.32 -7.07
C PRO A 206 -1.31 16.56 -8.52
N ALA A 207 -0.55 17.63 -8.76
CA ALA A 207 -0.06 18.00 -10.09
C ALA A 207 1.11 17.11 -10.56
N SER A 208 1.85 16.53 -9.62
CA SER A 208 2.85 15.51 -9.91
C SER A 208 2.89 14.44 -8.83
N TYR A 209 3.27 13.22 -9.21
CA TYR A 209 3.35 12.08 -8.31
C TYR A 209 4.49 11.14 -8.73
N VAL A 210 4.87 10.25 -7.82
CA VAL A 210 5.66 9.05 -8.14
C VAL A 210 4.93 7.88 -7.54
N PHE A 211 4.54 6.93 -8.38
CA PHE A 211 4.00 5.65 -7.95
C PHE A 211 4.44 4.58 -8.95
N CYS A 212 5.29 3.68 -8.48
CA CYS A 212 5.87 2.59 -9.25
C CYS A 212 5.55 1.26 -8.55
N ALA A 213 5.28 0.22 -9.31
CA ALA A 213 4.94 -1.09 -8.74
C ALA A 213 5.35 -2.21 -9.69
N ARG A 214 5.09 -3.45 -9.28
CA ARG A 214 5.25 -4.64 -10.10
C ARG A 214 3.90 -5.24 -10.45
N SER A 215 3.77 -5.65 -11.72
CA SER A 215 2.66 -6.45 -12.23
C SER A 215 2.40 -7.65 -11.33
N ASP A 216 1.13 -7.92 -11.04
CA ASP A 216 0.74 -9.08 -10.25
C ASP A 216 0.74 -10.37 -11.10
N ASN A 217 1.65 -11.30 -10.77
CA ASN A 217 1.80 -12.57 -11.48
C ASN A 217 0.55 -13.47 -11.35
N ALA A 218 -0.34 -13.19 -10.39
CA ALA A 218 -1.64 -13.88 -10.28
C ALA A 218 -2.43 -13.84 -11.61
N LEU A 219 -2.27 -12.76 -12.40
CA LEU A 219 -2.96 -12.58 -13.68
C LEU A 219 -2.25 -13.23 -14.87
N THR A 220 -1.05 -13.75 -14.67
CA THR A 220 -0.19 -14.27 -15.76
C THR A 220 0.19 -15.72 -15.57
N GLY A 221 -0.55 -16.48 -14.75
CA GLY A 221 -0.30 -17.90 -14.52
C GLY A 221 0.32 -18.23 -13.16
N GLU A 222 0.28 -17.30 -12.20
CA GLU A 222 0.78 -17.50 -10.84
C GLU A 222 2.24 -18.01 -10.86
N ARG A 223 2.53 -19.21 -10.33
CA ARG A 223 3.87 -19.79 -10.31
C ARG A 223 4.39 -20.23 -11.68
N GLU A 224 3.49 -20.44 -12.64
CA GLU A 224 3.83 -20.85 -14.01
C GLU A 224 3.84 -19.68 -15.00
N HIS A 225 3.91 -18.44 -14.49
CA HIS A 225 4.02 -17.26 -15.33
C HIS A 225 5.27 -17.31 -16.25
N PRO A 226 5.23 -16.65 -17.42
CA PRO A 226 6.39 -16.60 -18.31
C PRO A 226 7.54 -15.83 -17.67
N PHE A 227 8.78 -16.16 -18.01
CA PHE A 227 9.97 -15.43 -17.53
C PHE A 227 10.71 -14.75 -18.70
N PRO A 228 10.96 -13.42 -18.67
CA PRO A 228 10.53 -12.48 -17.63
C PRO A 228 8.99 -12.30 -17.59
N PRO A 229 8.42 -11.95 -16.43
CA PRO A 229 6.98 -11.76 -16.25
C PRO A 229 6.36 -10.79 -17.26
N ALA A 230 5.17 -11.15 -17.76
CA ALA A 230 4.39 -10.27 -18.63
C ALA A 230 3.82 -9.09 -17.83
N LYS A 231 3.71 -7.93 -18.48
CA LYS A 231 3.09 -6.74 -17.87
C LYS A 231 1.58 -6.92 -17.79
N THR A 232 0.99 -6.46 -16.69
CA THR A 232 -0.45 -6.52 -16.44
C THR A 232 -1.06 -5.12 -16.28
N SER A 233 -2.40 -5.07 -16.24
CA SER A 233 -3.15 -3.86 -15.88
C SER A 233 -3.15 -3.60 -14.37
N ILE A 234 -3.04 -4.66 -13.56
CA ILE A 234 -3.12 -4.62 -12.08
C ILE A 234 -1.76 -4.94 -11.47
N PHE A 235 -1.30 -4.08 -10.57
CA PHE A 235 -0.09 -4.33 -9.78
C PHE A 235 -0.41 -4.95 -8.41
N SER A 236 0.59 -5.60 -7.81
CA SER A 236 0.53 -6.09 -6.44
C SER A 236 0.78 -4.96 -5.43
N ALA A 237 -0.07 -4.85 -4.40
CA ALA A 237 0.12 -3.88 -3.31
C ALA A 237 1.16 -4.31 -2.27
N GLY A 238 1.75 -5.50 -2.41
CA GLY A 238 2.85 -5.95 -1.55
C GLY A 238 4.22 -5.48 -1.98
N PHE A 239 4.34 -4.80 -3.13
CA PHE A 239 5.60 -4.20 -3.57
C PHE A 239 5.35 -2.95 -4.42
N TRP A 240 5.56 -1.77 -3.85
CA TRP A 240 5.43 -0.50 -4.55
C TRP A 240 6.38 0.55 -4.00
N LEU A 241 6.81 1.46 -4.86
CA LEU A 241 7.61 2.64 -4.52
C LEU A 241 6.79 3.88 -4.81
N ALA A 242 6.73 4.81 -3.86
CA ALA A 242 6.05 6.08 -4.06
C ALA A 242 6.80 7.27 -3.46
N ALA A 243 6.49 8.46 -3.95
CA ALA A 243 6.76 9.69 -3.22
C ALA A 243 5.61 9.95 -2.23
N PRO A 244 5.88 10.10 -0.93
CA PRO A 244 4.88 10.52 0.03
C PRO A 244 4.27 11.88 -0.35
N SER A 245 2.96 12.03 -0.16
CA SER A 245 2.21 13.26 -0.41
C SER A 245 0.94 13.26 0.44
N LEU A 246 0.75 14.33 1.20
CA LEU A 246 -0.47 14.54 1.99
C LEU A 246 -1.69 14.68 1.07
N GLU A 247 -1.51 15.33 -0.08
CA GLU A 247 -2.55 15.49 -1.08
C GLU A 247 -2.99 14.15 -1.67
N LEU A 248 -2.04 13.24 -1.94
CA LEU A 248 -2.34 11.90 -2.42
C LEU A 248 -3.00 11.05 -1.32
N PHE A 249 -2.62 11.25 -0.06
CA PHE A 249 -3.32 10.66 1.08
C PHE A 249 -4.78 11.12 1.16
N ASP A 250 -5.04 12.41 0.97
CA ASP A 250 -6.40 12.97 0.93
C ASP A 250 -7.22 12.40 -0.23
N VAL A 251 -6.60 12.14 -1.38
CA VAL A 251 -7.23 11.41 -2.51
C VAL A 251 -7.69 10.03 -2.03
N PHE A 252 -6.83 9.23 -1.40
CA PHE A 252 -7.22 7.91 -0.90
C PHE A 252 -8.40 7.97 0.08
N VAL A 253 -8.34 8.89 1.04
CA VAL A 253 -9.42 9.07 2.04
C VAL A 253 -10.72 9.49 1.36
N SER A 254 -10.68 10.41 0.40
CA SER A 254 -11.87 10.85 -0.33
C SER A 254 -12.48 9.72 -1.16
N VAL A 255 -11.68 8.95 -1.90
CA VAL A 255 -12.16 7.80 -2.70
C VAL A 255 -12.92 6.80 -1.82
N MET A 256 -12.43 6.53 -0.61
CA MET A 256 -13.09 5.64 0.35
C MET A 256 -14.44 6.16 0.85
N GLN A 257 -14.75 7.46 0.72
CA GLN A 257 -16.04 8.05 1.10
C GLN A 257 -17.17 7.74 0.11
N HIS A 258 -16.84 7.27 -1.10
CA HIS A 258 -17.83 7.05 -2.14
C HIS A 258 -18.17 5.57 -2.31
N TYR A 259 -19.42 5.23 -2.01
CA TYR A 259 -19.93 3.86 -2.16
C TYR A 259 -19.62 3.27 -3.54
N ARG A 260 -19.03 2.06 -3.56
CA ARG A 260 -18.67 1.31 -4.78
C ARG A 260 -17.72 2.06 -5.73
N ARG A 261 -16.91 2.99 -5.23
CA ARG A 261 -15.92 3.68 -6.07
C ARG A 261 -14.85 2.73 -6.61
N PHE A 262 -14.53 1.71 -5.82
CA PHE A 262 -13.69 0.58 -6.19
C PHE A 262 -14.30 -0.72 -5.62
N ASP A 263 -13.84 -1.87 -6.10
CA ASP A 263 -14.21 -3.17 -5.53
C ASP A 263 -13.28 -3.49 -4.37
N PRO A 264 -13.72 -3.52 -3.10
CA PRO A 264 -12.83 -3.69 -1.95
C PRO A 264 -12.29 -5.12 -1.80
N HIS A 265 -12.60 -6.07 -2.70
CA HIS A 265 -12.21 -7.48 -2.57
C HIS A 265 -10.73 -7.70 -2.24
N THR A 266 -9.82 -6.96 -2.90
CA THR A 266 -8.36 -7.01 -2.63
C THR A 266 -7.88 -5.86 -1.73
N MET A 267 -8.77 -5.30 -0.91
CA MET A 267 -8.44 -4.33 0.15
C MET A 267 -7.82 -3.04 -0.42
N GLU A 268 -6.70 -2.58 0.16
CA GLU A 268 -5.96 -1.41 -0.29
C GLU A 268 -5.39 -1.59 -1.70
N GLN A 269 -5.10 -2.82 -2.15
CA GLN A 269 -4.67 -3.08 -3.52
C GLN A 269 -5.72 -2.61 -4.52
N SER A 270 -6.99 -2.85 -4.25
CA SER A 270 -8.07 -2.39 -5.12
C SER A 270 -8.18 -0.86 -5.15
N LEU A 271 -8.01 -0.20 -4.01
CA LEU A 271 -8.02 1.26 -3.92
C LEU A 271 -6.83 1.85 -4.69
N LEU A 272 -5.63 1.33 -4.49
CA LEU A 272 -4.43 1.78 -5.17
C LEU A 272 -4.53 1.52 -6.68
N ASN A 273 -5.02 0.34 -7.10
CA ASN A 273 -5.27 0.06 -8.52
C ASN A 273 -6.36 0.94 -9.10
N TYR A 274 -7.38 1.33 -8.34
CA TYR A 274 -8.35 2.34 -8.78
C TYR A 274 -7.65 3.68 -9.04
N VAL A 275 -6.92 4.22 -8.05
CA VAL A 275 -6.29 5.55 -8.17
C VAL A 275 -5.24 5.57 -9.27
N PHE A 276 -4.43 4.52 -9.36
CA PHE A 276 -3.28 4.46 -10.28
C PHE A 276 -3.51 3.63 -11.55
N ARG A 277 -4.75 3.25 -11.89
CA ARG A 277 -5.08 2.46 -13.09
C ARG A 277 -4.42 3.01 -14.36
N ARG A 278 -4.05 2.13 -15.29
CA ARG A 278 -3.26 2.46 -16.50
C ARG A 278 -3.94 3.50 -17.40
N GLU A 279 -5.26 3.47 -17.46
CA GLU A 279 -6.12 4.38 -18.22
C GLU A 279 -6.54 5.64 -17.44
N GLY A 280 -6.13 5.75 -16.19
CA GLY A 280 -6.46 6.87 -15.30
C GLY A 280 -5.57 8.10 -15.51
N ALA A 281 -5.85 9.14 -14.73
CA ALA A 281 -5.09 10.39 -14.74
C ALA A 281 -3.70 10.27 -14.10
N MET A 282 -3.50 9.26 -13.23
CA MET A 282 -2.24 9.00 -12.53
C MET A 282 -1.80 7.54 -12.72
N PRO A 283 -1.52 7.06 -13.96
CA PRO A 283 -1.14 5.67 -14.15
C PRO A 283 0.14 5.29 -13.37
N TRP A 284 0.14 4.10 -12.77
CA TRP A 284 1.34 3.53 -12.14
C TRP A 284 2.41 3.22 -13.18
N THR A 285 3.67 3.31 -12.76
CA THR A 285 4.83 3.02 -13.59
C THR A 285 5.40 1.64 -13.26
N GLU A 286 5.69 0.83 -14.29
CA GLU A 286 6.23 -0.51 -14.10
C GLU A 286 7.71 -0.46 -13.67
N LEU A 287 8.03 -1.13 -12.57
CA LEU A 287 9.41 -1.40 -12.14
C LEU A 287 10.00 -2.59 -12.92
N ASP A 288 11.33 -2.63 -13.03
CA ASP A 288 12.03 -3.76 -13.65
C ASP A 288 11.66 -5.10 -12.98
N TYR A 289 11.55 -6.17 -13.76
CA TYR A 289 11.10 -7.47 -13.25
C TYR A 289 12.01 -8.02 -12.14
N ARG A 290 13.29 -7.63 -12.12
CA ARG A 290 14.26 -8.07 -11.11
C ARG A 290 13.88 -7.65 -9.69
N TRP A 291 12.98 -6.67 -9.50
CA TRP A 291 12.70 -6.17 -8.15
C TRP A 291 11.76 -7.05 -7.35
N SER A 292 10.68 -7.53 -7.95
CA SER A 292 9.68 -8.31 -7.23
C SER A 292 8.90 -9.24 -8.13
N ALA A 293 8.61 -10.42 -7.58
CA ALA A 293 7.69 -11.41 -8.11
C ALA A 293 6.71 -11.84 -7.00
N THR A 294 5.40 -11.71 -7.28
CA THR A 294 4.37 -12.48 -6.56
C THR A 294 4.33 -13.90 -7.10
N TRP A 295 3.86 -14.86 -6.32
CA TRP A 295 3.83 -16.27 -6.72
C TRP A 295 5.21 -16.78 -7.23
N PRO A 296 6.29 -16.56 -6.46
CA PRO A 296 7.64 -16.80 -6.93
C PRO A 296 7.90 -18.27 -7.22
N SER A 297 8.67 -18.51 -8.26
CA SER A 297 9.15 -19.80 -8.73
C SER A 297 10.68 -19.87 -8.66
N GLU A 298 11.24 -21.05 -8.92
CA GLU A 298 12.70 -21.18 -9.06
C GLU A 298 13.24 -20.40 -10.28
N LYS A 299 12.41 -20.16 -11.31
CA LYS A 299 12.78 -19.35 -12.48
C LYS A 299 13.04 -17.91 -12.08
N ASP A 300 12.25 -17.37 -11.14
CA ASP A 300 12.43 -16.01 -10.62
C ASP A 300 13.73 -15.88 -9.83
N LEU A 301 14.00 -16.87 -8.98
CA LEU A 301 15.25 -16.93 -8.22
C LEU A 301 16.46 -17.00 -9.16
N ASP A 302 16.46 -17.94 -10.09
CA ASP A 302 17.56 -18.14 -11.04
C ASP A 302 17.70 -16.93 -12.00
N GLY A 303 16.58 -16.24 -12.25
CA GLY A 303 16.48 -15.02 -13.04
C GLY A 303 16.90 -13.73 -12.33
N GLY A 304 17.31 -13.82 -11.05
CA GLY A 304 17.86 -12.70 -10.29
C GLY A 304 16.81 -11.77 -9.67
N VAL A 305 15.59 -12.26 -9.42
CA VAL A 305 14.57 -11.48 -8.71
C VAL A 305 14.96 -11.29 -7.24
N VAL A 306 15.04 -10.03 -6.81
CA VAL A 306 15.56 -9.57 -5.52
C VAL A 306 14.59 -9.78 -4.37
N SER A 307 13.29 -9.62 -4.61
CA SER A 307 12.25 -9.84 -3.60
C SER A 307 11.21 -10.86 -4.07
N LEU A 308 11.01 -11.90 -3.26
CA LEU A 308 10.08 -12.99 -3.54
C LEU A 308 8.91 -12.86 -2.55
N HIS A 309 7.74 -12.45 -3.04
CA HIS A 309 6.57 -12.18 -2.21
C HIS A 309 5.66 -13.41 -2.15
N GLU A 310 5.79 -14.15 -1.05
CA GLU A 310 4.95 -15.32 -0.70
C GLU A 310 5.22 -15.74 0.74
N LYS A 311 4.25 -16.40 1.37
CA LYS A 311 4.42 -16.97 2.71
C LYS A 311 5.32 -18.19 2.70
N LEU A 312 6.61 -18.03 2.43
CA LEU A 312 7.56 -19.13 2.25
C LEU A 312 7.77 -20.01 3.49
N GLY A 313 7.43 -19.52 4.69
CA GLY A 313 7.36 -20.39 5.88
C GLY A 313 6.10 -21.25 5.96
N MET A 314 5.18 -21.15 4.99
CA MET A 314 3.92 -21.91 4.92
C MET A 314 3.71 -22.60 3.58
N THR A 315 4.05 -21.95 2.46
CA THR A 315 3.73 -22.39 1.10
C THR A 315 4.86 -22.06 0.13
N GLY A 316 4.78 -22.56 -1.11
CA GLY A 316 5.74 -22.30 -2.18
C GLY A 316 6.65 -23.49 -2.52
N PRO A 317 7.52 -23.32 -3.53
CA PRO A 317 8.46 -24.37 -3.95
C PRO A 317 9.42 -24.75 -2.82
N GLU A 318 9.77 -26.04 -2.70
CA GLU A 318 10.58 -26.49 -1.56
C GLU A 318 11.95 -25.85 -1.46
N LYS A 319 12.59 -25.53 -2.60
CA LYS A 319 13.84 -24.78 -2.61
C LYS A 319 13.68 -23.42 -1.92
N LEU A 320 12.61 -22.68 -2.22
CA LEU A 320 12.35 -21.36 -1.66
C LEU A 320 11.95 -21.43 -0.18
N LYS A 321 11.13 -22.43 0.19
CA LYS A 321 10.79 -22.69 1.60
C LYS A 321 12.03 -22.99 2.42
N LYS A 322 12.92 -23.86 1.92
CA LYS A 322 14.19 -24.18 2.58
C LYS A 322 15.04 -22.93 2.77
N MET A 323 15.15 -22.07 1.76
CA MET A 323 15.88 -20.80 1.89
C MET A 323 15.32 -19.89 2.99
N TRP A 324 13.99 -19.84 3.14
CA TRP A 324 13.35 -19.10 4.22
C TRP A 324 13.71 -19.67 5.60
N TYR A 325 13.62 -20.99 5.80
CA TYR A 325 13.98 -21.62 7.07
C TYR A 325 15.47 -21.50 7.39
N ASP A 326 16.35 -21.64 6.40
CA ASP A 326 17.79 -21.42 6.56
C ASP A 326 18.03 -19.97 7.04
N LYS A 327 17.35 -18.98 6.44
CA LYS A 327 17.48 -17.57 6.82
C LYS A 327 16.92 -17.28 8.21
N TRP A 328 15.79 -17.89 8.57
CA TRP A 328 15.24 -17.82 9.92
C TRP A 328 16.21 -18.40 10.95
N SER A 329 16.87 -19.51 10.63
CA SER A 329 17.91 -20.12 11.48
C SER A 329 19.16 -19.23 11.63
N ASP A 330 19.60 -18.59 10.55
CA ASP A 330 20.69 -17.60 10.57
C ASP A 330 20.36 -16.43 11.51
N MET A 331 19.15 -15.88 11.38
CA MET A 331 18.63 -14.80 12.22
C MET A 331 18.59 -15.21 13.70
N ASP A 332 17.99 -16.35 14.00
CA ASP A 332 17.85 -16.85 15.37
C ASP A 332 19.22 -17.06 16.03
N THR A 333 20.18 -17.63 15.29
CA THR A 333 21.57 -17.77 15.71
C THR A 333 22.26 -16.42 15.94
N PHE A 334 22.03 -15.45 15.05
CA PHE A 334 22.61 -14.11 15.14
C PHE A 334 22.15 -13.37 16.40
N TYR A 335 20.86 -13.41 16.73
CA TYR A 335 20.34 -12.73 17.92
C TYR A 335 20.63 -13.48 19.21
N LYS A 336 20.64 -14.82 19.21
CA LYS A 336 21.04 -15.62 20.39
C LYS A 336 22.50 -15.43 20.79
N SER A 337 23.39 -15.23 19.82
CA SER A 337 24.81 -14.97 20.08
C SER A 337 25.11 -13.54 20.53
N ARG A 338 24.12 -12.63 20.49
CA ARG A 338 24.24 -11.23 20.90
C ARG A 338 23.04 -10.81 21.76
N PRO A 339 22.91 -11.33 23.00
CA PRO A 339 21.89 -10.85 23.92
C PRO A 339 22.08 -9.35 24.15
N VAL A 340 21.11 -8.54 23.70
CA VAL A 340 21.16 -7.07 23.81
C VAL A 340 20.86 -6.68 25.25
N GLU A 341 21.87 -6.19 25.98
CA GLU A 341 21.77 -5.74 27.38
C GLU A 341 21.25 -4.29 27.55
N GLU A 342 20.98 -3.55 26.47
CA GLU A 342 20.57 -2.14 26.58
C GLU A 342 19.03 -1.93 26.61
N GLU A 343 18.62 -1.00 27.46
CA GLU A 343 17.24 -0.52 27.60
C GLU A 343 16.83 0.24 26.32
N PHE A 344 16.09 -0.44 25.44
CA PHE A 344 15.59 0.14 24.19
C PHE A 344 14.63 1.30 24.48
N LYS A 345 15.01 2.51 24.06
CA LYS A 345 14.19 3.71 24.12
C LYS A 345 13.52 3.90 22.75
N MET A 346 12.20 3.99 22.74
CA MET A 346 11.45 4.24 21.49
C MET A 346 11.98 5.51 20.81
N PRO A 347 12.25 5.47 19.49
CA PRO A 347 12.71 6.65 18.76
C PRO A 347 11.65 7.76 18.87
N SER A 348 12.13 8.96 19.17
CA SER A 348 11.34 10.18 19.18
C SER A 348 11.10 10.67 17.76
N LYS A 349 10.13 11.58 17.56
CA LYS A 349 9.89 12.19 16.23
C LYS A 349 11.15 12.83 15.62
N SER A 350 12.08 13.32 16.44
CA SER A 350 13.35 13.88 15.97
C SER A 350 14.38 12.84 15.54
N ASP A 351 14.16 11.56 15.85
CA ASP A 351 15.01 10.46 15.35
C ASP A 351 14.51 9.93 13.99
N ILE A 352 13.29 10.35 13.59
CA ILE A 352 12.65 10.04 12.30
C ILE A 352 12.93 11.17 11.28
N MET A 353 13.10 12.40 11.76
CA MET A 353 13.52 13.59 11.00
C MET A 353 15.04 13.66 10.88
#